data_AF-A0A498LM75-F1
#
_entry.id   AF-A0A498LM75-F1
#
_cell.length_a   1.000
_cell.length_b   1.000
_cell.length_c   1.000
_cell.angle_alpha   90.00
_cell.angle_beta   90.00
_cell.angle_gamma   90.00
#
_symmetry.space_group_name_H-M   'P 1'
#
loop_
_entity.id
_entity.type
_entity.pdbx_description
1 polymer ?
#
loop_
_entity_poly.entity_id
_entity_poly.type
_entity_poly.pdbx_seq_one_letter_code
_entity_poly.pdbx_strand_id
1 'polypeptide(L)'
;MLGYLFSLLGTISIHATTNNLQDNVKLSRIAAQSSVFEYYRADCAIDGIQYAPGAASFCTHSQREKNPWWRLDLLDIYYITIVTITNRADCCPERINGAEIRIENYLENNGNNNPICAVVTSIPAGASYSYSCPHMEGRYVNIVIPGDNRFLMLCEVEVNRGFPVRTFVKMKFASTSDLAGPDSDKLLYQLEASLGVRGITNVKLSWTKPPQQVVEQDVEVEEGPCQRIQ
;
A
#
# COMPACT_ATOMS: atom_id res chain seq x y z
N MET A 1 37.67 -13.66 -47.53
CA MET A 1 37.54 -13.66 -46.06
C MET A 1 36.70 -12.45 -45.68
N LEU A 2 35.40 -12.64 -45.45
CA LEU A 2 34.51 -11.62 -44.89
C LEU A 2 34.05 -12.17 -43.54
N GLY A 3 34.63 -11.66 -42.46
CA GLY A 3 34.27 -12.03 -41.10
C GLY A 3 33.00 -11.29 -40.70
N TYR A 4 31.88 -12.01 -40.61
CA TYR A 4 30.66 -11.48 -40.02
C TYR A 4 30.78 -11.51 -38.49
N LEU A 5 30.93 -10.33 -37.88
CA LEU A 5 30.77 -10.15 -36.44
C LEU A 5 29.27 -10.22 -36.13
N PHE A 6 28.77 -11.39 -35.72
CA PHE A 6 27.42 -11.49 -35.16
C PHE A 6 27.44 -10.94 -33.72
N SER A 7 27.07 -9.68 -33.55
CA SER A 7 26.77 -9.13 -32.22
C SER A 7 25.42 -9.69 -31.75
N LEU A 8 25.44 -10.69 -30.87
CA LEU A 8 24.22 -11.17 -30.19
C LEU A 8 23.77 -10.11 -29.18
N LEU A 9 22.69 -9.39 -29.51
CA LEU A 9 22.07 -8.41 -28.62
C LEU A 9 21.31 -9.14 -27.49
N GLY A 10 21.89 -9.19 -26.28
CA GLY A 10 21.19 -9.58 -25.07
C GLY A 10 20.35 -8.43 -24.50
N THR A 11 19.15 -8.70 -23.99
CA THR A 11 18.32 -7.70 -23.30
C THR A 11 18.05 -8.12 -21.86
N ILE A 12 18.34 -7.25 -20.89
CA ILE A 12 18.00 -7.48 -19.48
C ILE A 12 16.63 -6.86 -19.19
N SER A 13 15.74 -7.62 -18.55
CA SER A 13 14.52 -7.08 -17.97
C SER A 13 14.69 -7.03 -16.46
N ILE A 14 15.05 -5.85 -15.92
CA ILE A 14 15.15 -5.63 -14.48
C ILE A 14 13.74 -5.45 -13.94
N HIS A 15 13.33 -6.30 -13.01
CA HIS A 15 12.09 -6.10 -12.25
C HIS A 15 12.46 -5.41 -10.94
N ALA A 16 12.39 -4.09 -10.94
CA ALA A 16 12.64 -3.28 -9.75
C ALA A 16 11.29 -2.83 -9.18
N THR A 17 10.79 -3.55 -8.18
CA THR A 17 9.69 -3.04 -7.37
C THR A 17 10.13 -1.73 -6.71
N THR A 18 9.61 -0.60 -7.17
CA THR A 18 9.82 0.69 -6.53
C THR A 18 8.51 1.07 -5.86
N ASN A 19 8.53 1.34 -4.56
CA ASN A 19 7.36 1.85 -3.85
C ASN A 19 7.07 3.27 -4.32
N ASN A 20 6.38 3.43 -5.46
CA ASN A 20 5.91 4.73 -5.92
C ASN A 20 4.45 4.87 -5.48
N LEU A 21 4.23 5.80 -4.56
CA LEU A 21 2.99 5.93 -3.82
C LEU A 21 2.10 6.98 -4.48
N GLN A 22 1.05 6.58 -5.20
CA GLN A 22 -0.17 7.39 -5.30
C GLN A 22 -1.26 6.66 -6.09
N ASP A 23 -2.18 6.05 -5.34
CA ASP A 23 -3.58 5.95 -5.74
C ASP A 23 -4.43 6.02 -4.47
N ASN A 24 -5.04 7.18 -4.25
CA ASN A 24 -5.83 7.49 -3.06
C ASN A 24 -7.25 6.92 -3.20
N VAL A 25 -7.43 5.65 -2.86
CA VAL A 25 -8.77 5.02 -2.86
C VAL A 25 -9.32 4.95 -1.43
N LYS A 26 -10.43 5.66 -1.17
CA LYS A 26 -11.19 5.58 0.10
C LYS A 26 -11.94 4.24 0.14
N LEU A 27 -11.76 3.46 1.21
CA LEU A 27 -12.29 2.10 1.35
C LEU A 27 -13.64 2.09 2.10
N SER A 28 -14.56 1.20 1.71
CA SER A 28 -15.79 0.86 2.45
C SER A 28 -15.48 -0.18 3.53
N ARG A 29 -15.90 0.05 4.79
CA ARG A 29 -15.24 -0.52 6.00
C ARG A 29 -16.17 -0.75 7.17
N ILE A 30 -15.72 -1.53 8.15
CA ILE A 30 -16.40 -1.77 9.44
C ILE A 30 -15.60 -1.12 10.56
N ALA A 31 -16.24 -0.24 11.33
CA ALA A 31 -15.64 0.40 12.49
C ALA A 31 -16.18 -0.20 13.80
N ALA A 32 -15.34 -0.25 14.84
CA ALA A 32 -15.69 -0.65 16.19
C ALA A 32 -14.97 0.25 17.21
N GLN A 33 -15.50 0.37 18.42
CA GLN A 33 -14.86 1.13 19.50
C GLN A 33 -15.03 0.43 20.84
N SER A 34 -14.17 0.78 21.80
CA SER A 34 -14.12 0.18 23.15
C SER A 34 -15.45 0.26 23.89
N SER A 35 -16.11 1.42 23.82
CA SER A 35 -17.41 1.67 24.44
C SER A 35 -18.14 2.78 23.68
N VAL A 36 -19.47 2.84 23.80
CA VAL A 36 -20.29 3.90 23.20
C VAL A 36 -20.81 4.81 24.30
N PHE A 37 -20.57 6.11 24.18
CA PHE A 37 -21.29 7.13 24.94
C PHE A 37 -22.57 7.48 24.18
N GLU A 38 -23.73 7.30 24.81
CA GLU A 38 -25.05 7.56 24.21
C GLU A 38 -25.24 6.92 22.81
N TYR A 39 -25.26 7.71 21.75
CA TYR A 39 -25.51 7.30 20.36
C TYR A 39 -24.33 7.59 19.41
N TYR A 40 -23.17 8.00 19.93
CA TYR A 40 -21.98 8.33 19.15
C TYR A 40 -21.19 7.08 18.74
N ARG A 41 -21.69 6.41 17.71
CA ARG A 41 -21.21 5.11 17.23
C ARG A 41 -19.87 5.21 16.50
N ALA A 42 -19.21 4.06 16.35
CA ALA A 42 -17.90 3.97 15.70
C ALA A 42 -17.92 4.31 14.21
N ASP A 43 -19.03 4.04 13.50
CA ASP A 43 -19.21 4.30 12.08
C ASP A 43 -19.25 5.79 11.72
N CYS A 44 -19.52 6.67 12.70
CA CYS A 44 -19.48 8.12 12.50
C CYS A 44 -18.09 8.62 12.05
N ALA A 45 -17.00 7.97 12.44
CA ALA A 45 -15.65 8.36 11.99
C ALA A 45 -15.31 7.93 10.55
N ILE A 46 -16.21 7.27 9.83
CA ILE A 46 -15.99 6.82 8.45
C ILE A 46 -17.19 7.12 7.54
N ASP A 47 -18.06 8.04 7.95
CA ASP A 47 -19.28 8.37 7.21
C ASP A 47 -19.03 9.43 6.11
N GLY A 48 -17.84 10.02 6.05
CA GLY A 48 -17.48 11.05 5.08
C GLY A 48 -17.76 12.48 5.54
N ILE A 49 -18.26 12.68 6.76
CA ILE A 49 -18.68 13.96 7.30
C ILE A 49 -17.60 14.52 8.22
N GLN A 50 -16.69 15.31 7.65
CA GLN A 50 -15.58 15.94 8.38
C GLN A 50 -16.03 17.11 9.31
N TYR A 51 -17.28 17.56 9.20
CA TYR A 51 -17.78 18.74 9.90
C TYR A 51 -18.78 18.37 10.99
N ALA A 52 -18.53 18.85 12.21
CA ALA A 52 -19.53 18.93 13.26
C ALA A 52 -19.87 20.41 13.56
N PRO A 53 -20.71 21.09 12.76
CA PRO A 53 -21.26 22.36 13.16
C PRO A 53 -22.31 22.09 14.26
N GLY A 54 -21.95 22.35 15.52
CA GLY A 54 -22.82 22.12 16.68
C GLY A 54 -22.43 20.90 17.51
N ALA A 55 -23.41 20.29 18.19
CA ALA A 55 -23.18 19.09 19.00
C ALA A 55 -22.47 18.02 18.15
N ALA A 56 -21.55 17.26 18.77
CA ALA A 56 -20.67 16.25 18.18
C ALA A 56 -21.37 15.05 17.49
N SER A 57 -22.58 15.25 16.97
CA SER A 57 -23.52 14.29 16.37
C SER A 57 -22.90 13.39 15.29
N PHE A 58 -21.86 13.89 14.61
CA PHE A 58 -21.15 13.21 13.52
C PHE A 58 -19.79 12.66 13.95
N CYS A 59 -19.45 12.73 15.24
CA CYS A 59 -18.21 12.17 15.76
C CYS A 59 -18.47 10.90 16.58
N THR A 60 -17.47 10.05 16.69
CA THR A 60 -17.45 8.95 17.65
C THR A 60 -17.26 9.49 19.07
N HIS A 61 -17.69 8.74 20.09
CA HIS A 61 -17.41 9.08 21.47
C HIS A 61 -17.40 7.83 22.35
N SER A 62 -16.26 7.57 23.00
CA SER A 62 -16.15 6.53 24.04
C SER A 62 -16.69 7.00 25.38
N GLN A 63 -17.05 6.09 26.28
CA GLN A 63 -17.21 6.45 27.69
C GLN A 63 -15.87 6.89 28.29
N ARG A 64 -15.93 7.44 29.52
CA ARG A 64 -14.72 7.69 30.31
C ARG A 64 -14.18 6.36 30.81
N GLU A 65 -13.06 5.91 30.25
CA GLU A 65 -12.53 4.59 30.55
C GLU A 65 -11.00 4.56 30.48
N LYS A 66 -10.43 3.38 30.74
CA LYS A 66 -9.01 3.11 30.61
C LYS A 66 -8.70 2.69 29.18
N ASN A 67 -7.70 3.31 28.56
CA ASN A 67 -7.23 2.99 27.22
C ASN A 67 -8.36 2.90 26.16
N PRO A 68 -9.25 3.91 26.02
CA PRO A 68 -10.28 3.88 25.00
C PRO A 68 -9.65 3.75 23.62
N TRP A 69 -10.31 2.97 22.75
CA TRP A 69 -9.80 2.68 21.42
C TRP A 69 -10.92 2.67 20.39
N TRP A 70 -10.53 3.00 19.17
CA TRP A 70 -11.35 2.86 17.98
C TRP A 70 -10.55 2.05 16.96
N ARG A 71 -11.21 1.11 16.30
CA ARG A 71 -10.62 0.23 15.30
C ARG A 71 -11.42 0.25 14.02
N LEU A 72 -10.68 0.15 12.94
CA LEU A 72 -11.20 0.11 11.60
C LEU A 72 -10.70 -1.13 10.86
N ASP A 73 -11.63 -1.98 10.47
CA ASP A 73 -11.37 -3.18 9.66
C ASP A 73 -11.46 -2.81 8.17
N LEU A 74 -10.32 -2.96 7.48
CA LEU A 74 -10.18 -2.75 6.04
C LEU A 74 -10.77 -3.89 5.19
N LEU A 75 -11.18 -5.00 5.81
CA LEU A 75 -11.64 -6.25 5.21
C LEU A 75 -10.56 -7.05 4.47
N ASP A 76 -9.47 -6.41 4.09
CA ASP A 76 -8.29 -7.01 3.47
C ASP A 76 -7.02 -6.29 3.94
N ILE A 77 -5.86 -6.86 3.61
CA ILE A 77 -4.54 -6.33 3.95
C ILE A 77 -4.14 -5.27 2.91
N TYR A 78 -3.75 -4.09 3.39
CA TYR A 78 -3.28 -3.00 2.52
C TYR A 78 -1.97 -2.42 3.02
N TYR A 79 -1.16 -1.91 2.08
CA TYR A 79 -0.07 -0.99 2.38
C TYR A 79 -0.66 0.37 2.72
N ILE A 80 -0.67 0.74 3.99
CA ILE A 80 -1.19 2.02 4.45
C ILE A 80 -0.08 3.05 4.37
N THR A 81 -0.39 4.24 3.86
CA THR A 81 0.61 5.30 3.64
C THR A 81 0.33 6.53 4.49
N ILE A 82 -0.95 6.89 4.62
CA ILE A 82 -1.40 8.06 5.36
C ILE A 82 -2.66 7.69 6.13
N VAL A 83 -2.71 8.12 7.38
CA VAL A 83 -3.93 8.15 8.20
C VAL A 83 -4.22 9.60 8.54
N THR A 84 -5.37 10.12 8.09
CA THR A 84 -5.83 11.46 8.41
C THR A 84 -6.89 11.39 9.49
N ILE A 85 -6.73 12.17 10.55
CA ILE A 85 -7.69 12.25 11.66
C ILE A 85 -8.26 13.65 11.73
N THR A 86 -9.59 13.76 11.78
CA THR A 86 -10.32 15.01 12.02
C THR A 86 -10.79 15.05 13.46
N ASN A 87 -10.38 16.10 14.19
CA ASN A 87 -10.69 16.28 15.60
C ASN A 87 -12.02 17.01 15.81
N ARG A 88 -12.56 16.91 17.03
CA ARG A 88 -13.76 17.60 17.48
C ARG A 88 -13.64 19.12 17.38
N ALA A 89 -14.72 19.79 16.97
CA ALA A 89 -14.73 21.22 16.65
C ALA A 89 -15.30 22.15 17.74
N ASP A 90 -16.24 21.68 18.55
CA ASP A 90 -17.02 22.49 19.50
C ASP A 90 -16.38 22.59 20.90
N CYS A 91 -15.67 21.57 21.36
CA CYS A 91 -14.94 21.61 22.62
C CYS A 91 -13.84 20.56 22.68
N CYS A 92 -13.01 20.70 23.72
CA CYS A 92 -12.21 19.62 24.26
C CYS A 92 -11.20 18.98 23.27
N PRO A 93 -10.59 19.74 22.33
CA PRO A 93 -9.71 19.17 21.31
C PRO A 93 -8.49 18.48 21.91
N GLU A 94 -8.06 18.88 23.12
CA GLU A 94 -6.92 18.32 23.83
C GLU A 94 -7.09 16.86 24.25
N ARG A 95 -8.32 16.33 24.24
CA ARG A 95 -8.60 14.94 24.64
C ARG A 95 -7.92 13.90 23.73
N ILE A 96 -7.64 14.25 22.48
CA ILE A 96 -6.92 13.37 21.55
C ILE A 96 -5.41 13.34 21.79
N ASN A 97 -4.86 14.26 22.58
CA ASN A 97 -3.42 14.36 22.80
C ASN A 97 -2.90 13.07 23.47
N GLY A 98 -1.88 12.48 22.86
CA GLY A 98 -1.31 11.20 23.26
C GLY A 98 -1.98 9.98 22.62
N ALA A 99 -2.92 10.14 21.69
CA ALA A 99 -3.44 9.02 20.92
C ALA A 99 -2.33 8.37 20.07
N GLU A 100 -2.38 7.06 19.93
CA GLU A 100 -1.45 6.28 19.14
C GLU A 100 -2.20 5.65 17.96
N ILE A 101 -1.69 5.87 16.76
CA ILE A 101 -2.15 5.20 15.54
C ILE A 101 -1.36 3.91 15.41
N ARG A 102 -2.03 2.76 15.35
CA ARG A 102 -1.43 1.43 15.32
C ARG A 102 -1.96 0.63 14.14
N ILE A 103 -1.08 -0.08 13.45
CA ILE A 103 -1.40 -0.73 12.18
C ILE A 103 -0.76 -2.11 12.10
N GLU A 104 -1.57 -3.17 11.96
CA GLU A 104 -1.12 -4.52 11.60
C GLU A 104 -2.31 -5.44 11.26
N ASN A 105 -2.07 -6.76 11.26
CA ASN A 105 -3.02 -7.81 10.96
C ASN A 105 -3.54 -8.57 12.19
N TYR A 106 -3.04 -8.24 13.39
CA TYR A 106 -3.39 -8.95 14.62
C TYR A 106 -4.50 -8.25 15.39
N LEU A 107 -5.35 -9.05 16.06
CA LEU A 107 -6.45 -8.60 16.91
C LEU A 107 -6.21 -8.87 18.40
N GLU A 108 -5.00 -9.29 18.79
CA GLU A 108 -4.64 -9.38 20.21
C GLU A 108 -4.85 -8.03 20.89
N ASN A 109 -5.50 -8.03 22.07
CA ASN A 109 -5.95 -6.80 22.74
C ASN A 109 -6.70 -5.84 21.79
N ASN A 110 -7.62 -6.38 20.97
CA ASN A 110 -8.36 -5.63 19.95
C ASN A 110 -7.49 -4.97 18.86
N GLY A 111 -6.21 -5.34 18.72
CA GLY A 111 -5.25 -4.68 17.82
C GLY A 111 -4.52 -3.51 18.46
N ASN A 112 -4.76 -3.23 19.75
CA ASN A 112 -4.11 -2.12 20.46
C ASN A 112 -2.63 -2.37 20.78
N ASN A 113 -2.14 -3.60 20.55
CA ASN A 113 -0.72 -3.95 20.70
C ASN A 113 0.06 -3.85 19.38
N ASN A 114 -0.62 -3.60 18.25
CA ASN A 114 -0.01 -3.50 16.93
C ASN A 114 1.04 -2.35 16.90
N PRO A 115 2.09 -2.44 16.07
CA PRO A 115 3.11 -1.41 15.92
C PRO A 115 2.54 -0.01 15.73
N ILE A 116 3.16 0.96 16.41
CA ILE A 116 2.76 2.37 16.33
C ILE A 116 3.24 2.94 14.99
N CYS A 117 2.31 3.45 14.19
CA CYS A 117 2.59 4.34 13.06
C CYS A 117 3.05 5.72 13.56
N ALA A 118 2.22 6.35 14.39
CA ALA A 118 2.42 7.71 14.84
C ALA A 118 1.76 7.97 16.19
N VAL A 119 2.26 8.98 16.90
CA VAL A 119 1.64 9.51 18.12
C VAL A 119 1.07 10.89 17.81
N VAL A 120 -0.20 11.07 18.16
CA VAL A 120 -0.93 12.33 18.04
C VAL A 120 -0.49 13.26 19.17
N THR A 121 0.33 14.25 18.85
CA THR A 121 0.74 15.28 19.82
C THR A 121 -0.41 16.23 20.14
N SER A 122 -1.02 16.80 19.10
CA SER A 122 -2.20 17.64 19.18
C SER A 122 -2.84 17.81 17.81
N ILE A 123 -4.16 17.92 17.75
CA ILE A 123 -4.90 18.36 16.56
C ILE A 123 -5.81 19.51 17.01
N PRO A 124 -5.73 20.71 16.42
CA PRO A 124 -6.62 21.82 16.77
C PRO A 124 -8.10 21.48 16.59
N ALA A 125 -8.97 22.25 17.25
CA ALA A 125 -10.42 22.04 17.16
C ALA A 125 -10.89 22.09 15.70
N GLY A 126 -11.60 21.05 15.27
CA GLY A 126 -12.18 20.92 13.93
C GLY A 126 -11.17 20.76 12.80
N ALA A 127 -9.87 20.68 13.11
CA ALA A 127 -8.83 20.50 12.12
C ALA A 127 -8.63 19.01 11.80
N SER A 128 -8.10 18.76 10.61
CA SER A 128 -7.60 17.45 10.20
C SER A 128 -6.08 17.46 10.18
N TYR A 129 -5.46 16.36 10.62
CA TYR A 129 -4.01 16.16 10.51
C TYR A 129 -3.71 14.81 9.89
N SER A 130 -2.77 14.79 8.94
CA SER A 130 -2.34 13.59 8.22
C SER A 130 -1.04 13.06 8.80
N TYR A 131 -1.06 11.79 9.20
CA TYR A 131 0.09 11.06 9.73
C TYR A 131 0.64 10.12 8.68
N SER A 132 1.93 10.21 8.39
CA SER A 132 2.61 9.32 7.46
C SER A 132 2.95 8.00 8.14
N CYS A 133 2.51 6.89 7.55
CA CYS A 133 2.74 5.52 8.02
C CYS A 133 3.56 4.72 6.98
N PRO A 134 4.79 5.14 6.62
CA PRO A 134 5.52 4.51 5.52
C PRO A 134 5.84 3.04 5.86
N HIS A 135 5.71 2.17 4.85
CA HIS A 135 6.04 0.73 4.96
C HIS A 135 5.20 -0.07 5.95
N MET A 136 4.00 0.40 6.30
CA MET A 136 3.08 -0.37 7.15
C MET A 136 2.06 -1.13 6.30
N GLU A 137 2.04 -2.45 6.45
CA GLU A 137 1.06 -3.34 5.85
C GLU A 137 0.11 -3.84 6.95
N GLY A 138 -1.20 -3.67 6.75
CA GLY A 138 -2.17 -4.01 7.79
C GLY A 138 -3.61 -4.05 7.30
N ARG A 139 -4.41 -4.90 7.95
CA ARG A 139 -5.88 -4.93 7.83
C ARG A 139 -6.57 -4.05 8.88
N TYR A 140 -5.97 -3.90 10.05
CA TYR A 140 -6.55 -3.16 11.16
C TYR A 140 -5.81 -1.85 11.38
N VAL A 141 -6.55 -0.76 11.42
CA VAL A 141 -6.08 0.55 11.89
C VAL A 141 -6.73 0.83 13.23
N ASN A 142 -5.94 0.93 14.27
CA ASN A 142 -6.37 1.24 15.62
C ASN A 142 -5.91 2.66 15.99
N ILE A 143 -6.79 3.39 16.68
CA ILE A 143 -6.45 4.64 17.36
C ILE A 143 -6.77 4.41 18.83
N VAL A 144 -5.75 4.40 19.68
CA VAL A 144 -5.88 4.15 21.12
C VAL A 144 -5.32 5.32 21.90
N ILE A 145 -5.95 5.69 23.01
CA ILE A 145 -5.41 6.71 23.91
C ILE A 145 -5.02 6.03 25.22
N PRO A 146 -3.73 5.73 25.45
CA PRO A 146 -3.28 5.14 26.70
C PRO A 146 -3.56 6.04 27.91
N GLY A 147 -3.84 5.41 29.05
CA GLY A 147 -4.05 6.07 30.34
C GLY A 147 -5.45 5.84 30.92
N ASP A 148 -5.59 6.24 32.18
CA ASP A 148 -6.86 6.15 32.91
C ASP A 148 -7.71 7.42 32.70
N ASN A 149 -9.03 7.29 32.85
CA ASN A 149 -9.99 8.40 32.75
C ASN A 149 -9.93 9.17 31.42
N ARG A 150 -9.65 8.46 30.32
CA ARG A 150 -9.55 9.02 28.98
C ARG A 150 -10.90 8.93 28.25
N PHE A 151 -11.02 9.74 27.22
CA PHE A 151 -12.10 9.68 26.24
C PHE A 151 -11.48 9.70 24.85
N LEU A 152 -12.07 8.97 23.91
CA LEU A 152 -11.70 9.02 22.50
C LEU A 152 -12.87 9.56 21.68
N MET A 153 -12.61 10.60 20.90
CA MET A 153 -13.54 11.22 19.95
C MET A 153 -12.81 11.42 18.63
N LEU A 154 -13.43 10.95 17.56
CA LEU A 154 -12.91 11.05 16.20
C LEU A 154 -14.08 11.47 15.32
N CYS A 155 -13.95 12.59 14.60
CA CYS A 155 -15.01 13.05 13.72
C CYS A 155 -14.90 12.45 12.33
N GLU A 156 -13.68 12.26 11.83
CA GLU A 156 -13.44 11.49 10.61
C GLU A 156 -12.05 10.86 10.69
N VAL A 157 -11.92 9.65 10.16
CA VAL A 157 -10.66 8.95 9.97
C VAL A 157 -10.58 8.45 8.54
N GLU A 158 -9.66 9.04 7.78
CA GLU A 158 -9.40 8.65 6.41
C GLU A 158 -8.09 7.87 6.33
N VAL A 159 -8.09 6.77 5.58
CA VAL A 159 -6.90 5.93 5.40
C VAL A 159 -6.62 5.84 3.92
N ASN A 160 -5.42 6.28 3.54
CA ASN A 160 -4.91 6.15 2.20
C ASN A 160 -4.03 4.92 2.13
N ARG A 161 -4.22 4.15 1.06
CA ARG A 161 -3.34 3.04 0.73
C ARG A 161 -2.33 3.44 -0.35
N GLY A 162 -1.16 2.86 -0.29
CA GLY A 162 -0.24 2.75 -1.40
C GLY A 162 -0.49 1.44 -2.14
N PHE A 163 -0.09 1.39 -3.40
CA PHE A 163 0.14 0.13 -4.07
C PHE A 163 1.65 -0.06 -4.19
N PRO A 164 2.18 -1.27 -3.95
CA PRO A 164 3.53 -1.58 -4.38
C PRO A 164 3.55 -1.52 -5.90
N VAL A 165 4.02 -0.41 -6.47
CA VAL A 165 4.20 -0.29 -7.91
C VAL A 165 5.33 -1.23 -8.32
N ARG A 166 5.00 -2.30 -9.03
CA ARG A 166 6.00 -3.12 -9.70
C ARG A 166 6.52 -2.34 -10.89
N THR A 167 7.63 -1.62 -10.72
CA THR A 167 8.27 -0.92 -11.83
C THR A 167 9.12 -1.91 -12.61
N PHE A 168 8.94 -1.95 -13.93
CA PHE A 168 9.75 -2.77 -14.81
C PHE A 168 10.75 -1.85 -15.52
N VAL A 169 12.04 -2.08 -15.29
CA VAL A 169 13.10 -1.35 -15.99
C VAL A 169 13.73 -2.31 -16.99
N LYS A 170 13.39 -2.19 -18.27
CA LYS A 170 14.10 -2.95 -19.32
C LYS A 170 15.39 -2.22 -19.69
N MET A 171 16.53 -2.83 -19.41
CA MET A 171 17.85 -2.29 -19.75
C MET A 171 18.47 -3.16 -20.85
N LYS A 172 18.86 -2.57 -21.97
CA LYS A 172 19.59 -3.28 -23.03
C LYS A 172 21.09 -3.16 -22.77
N PHE A 173 21.78 -4.30 -22.72
CA PHE A 173 23.24 -4.34 -22.57
C PHE A 173 23.84 -4.87 -23.85
N ALA A 174 24.74 -4.11 -24.46
CA ALA A 174 25.52 -4.57 -25.59
C ALA A 174 26.72 -5.38 -25.06
N SER A 175 26.84 -6.64 -25.46
CA SER A 175 27.96 -7.51 -25.10
C SER A 175 28.41 -8.31 -26.32
N THR A 176 29.69 -8.61 -26.38
CA THR A 176 30.28 -9.52 -27.38
C THR A 176 30.15 -10.99 -26.99
N SER A 177 29.69 -11.28 -25.77
CA SER A 177 29.55 -12.62 -25.20
C SER A 177 28.07 -12.99 -25.04
N ASP A 178 27.73 -14.27 -25.14
CA ASP A 178 26.37 -14.75 -24.86
C ASP A 178 26.07 -14.64 -23.35
N LEU A 179 25.22 -13.69 -23.01
CA LEU A 179 24.81 -13.43 -21.63
C LEU A 179 23.61 -14.29 -21.20
N ALA A 180 23.24 -15.33 -21.95
CA ALA A 180 22.22 -16.31 -21.53
C ALA A 180 22.82 -17.59 -20.91
N GLY A 181 24.13 -17.62 -20.61
CA GLY A 181 24.86 -18.74 -20.01
C GLY A 181 25.20 -18.56 -18.51
N PRO A 182 25.99 -19.47 -17.90
CA PRO A 182 26.30 -19.45 -16.46
C PRO A 182 27.04 -18.18 -15.98
N ASP A 183 27.74 -17.47 -16.85
CA ASP A 183 28.37 -16.17 -16.54
C ASP A 183 27.34 -15.07 -16.23
N SER A 184 26.10 -15.26 -16.68
CA SER A 184 25.01 -14.31 -16.53
C SER A 184 24.46 -14.22 -15.11
N ASP A 185 24.49 -15.33 -14.36
CA ASP A 185 24.05 -15.38 -12.95
C ASP A 185 24.99 -14.58 -12.06
N LYS A 186 26.30 -14.63 -12.35
CA LYS A 186 27.32 -13.85 -11.65
C LYS A 186 27.11 -12.35 -11.85
N LEU A 187 26.71 -11.94 -13.06
CA LEU A 187 26.40 -10.54 -13.36
C LEU A 187 25.11 -10.07 -12.66
N LEU A 188 24.05 -10.89 -12.62
CA LEU A 188 22.84 -10.58 -11.86
C LEU A 188 23.16 -10.34 -10.39
N TYR A 189 23.96 -11.24 -9.79
CA TYR A 189 24.37 -11.12 -8.39
C TYR A 189 25.15 -9.84 -8.10
N GLN A 190 26.09 -9.47 -8.99
CA GLN A 190 26.85 -8.22 -8.85
C GLN A 190 25.97 -6.98 -8.99
N LEU A 191 24.99 -7.01 -9.89
CA LEU A 191 24.03 -5.93 -10.07
C LEU A 191 23.15 -5.76 -8.83
N GLU A 192 22.63 -6.87 -8.30
CA GLU A 192 21.80 -6.88 -7.10
C GLU A 192 22.55 -6.30 -5.90
N ALA A 193 23.81 -6.72 -5.70
CA ALA A 193 24.68 -6.17 -4.66
C ALA A 193 24.92 -4.66 -4.84
N SER A 194 25.13 -4.20 -6.08
CA SER A 194 25.36 -2.78 -6.37
C SER A 194 24.11 -1.91 -6.15
N LEU A 195 22.92 -2.44 -6.42
CA LEU A 195 21.64 -1.79 -6.13
C LEU A 195 21.43 -1.68 -4.61
N GLY A 196 21.78 -2.72 -3.86
CA GLY A 196 21.73 -2.72 -2.39
C GLY A 196 22.60 -1.62 -1.77
N VAL A 197 23.82 -1.38 -2.27
CA VAL A 197 24.69 -0.28 -1.81
C VAL A 197 24.05 1.10 -2.01
N ARG A 198 23.18 1.24 -3.01
CA ARG A 198 22.44 2.49 -3.30
C ARG A 198 21.08 2.59 -2.59
N GLY A 199 20.78 1.66 -1.68
CA GLY A 199 19.51 1.64 -0.94
C GLY A 199 18.32 1.14 -1.75
N ILE A 200 18.54 0.54 -2.93
CA ILE A 200 17.49 -0.08 -3.74
C ILE A 200 17.41 -1.55 -3.32
N THR A 201 16.44 -1.88 -2.47
CA THR A 201 16.20 -3.23 -1.95
C THR A 201 14.93 -3.86 -2.55
N ASN A 202 14.71 -5.15 -2.35
CA ASN A 202 13.57 -5.91 -2.91
C ASN A 202 13.49 -5.86 -4.46
N VAL A 203 14.59 -6.15 -5.14
CA VAL A 203 14.68 -6.20 -6.61
C VAL A 203 14.75 -7.66 -7.06
N LYS A 204 14.00 -8.03 -8.12
CA LYS A 204 14.16 -9.33 -8.77
C LYS A 204 14.79 -9.12 -10.15
N LEU A 205 15.97 -9.68 -10.37
CA LEU A 205 16.65 -9.56 -11.66
C LEU A 205 16.46 -10.84 -12.48
N SER A 206 16.24 -10.71 -13.78
CA SER A 206 16.19 -11.85 -14.70
C SER A 206 16.66 -11.50 -16.11
N TRP A 207 17.21 -12.50 -16.80
CA TRP A 207 17.52 -12.42 -18.22
C TRP A 207 16.29 -12.75 -19.06
N THR A 208 16.11 -12.05 -20.18
CA THR A 208 15.08 -12.38 -21.17
C THR A 208 15.71 -12.38 -22.55
N LYS A 209 15.75 -13.54 -23.21
CA LYS A 209 16.19 -13.64 -24.60
C LYS A 209 15.05 -13.16 -25.52
N PRO A 210 15.28 -12.20 -26.42
CA PRO A 210 14.28 -11.86 -27.43
C PRO A 210 13.93 -13.11 -28.25
N PRO A 211 12.66 -13.37 -28.58
CA PRO A 211 12.31 -14.47 -29.48
C PRO A 211 13.03 -14.27 -30.81
N GLN A 212 13.69 -15.32 -31.32
CA GLN A 212 14.21 -15.33 -32.68
C GLN A 212 13.03 -15.25 -33.64
N GLN A 213 13.06 -14.32 -34.60
CA GLN A 213 12.06 -14.27 -35.66
C GLN A 213 12.17 -15.58 -36.46
N VAL A 214 11.16 -16.44 -36.32
CA VAL A 214 10.97 -17.58 -37.22
C VAL A 214 10.40 -17.00 -38.51
N VAL A 215 11.17 -17.08 -39.59
CA VAL A 215 10.65 -16.79 -40.93
C VAL A 215 9.87 -18.02 -41.35
N GLU A 216 8.54 -18.00 -41.20
CA GLU A 216 7.67 -19.01 -41.81
C GLU A 216 7.66 -18.79 -43.33
N GLN A 217 8.02 -19.83 -44.08
CA GLN A 217 7.81 -19.89 -45.52
C GLN A 217 6.38 -20.36 -45.75
N ASP A 218 5.52 -19.48 -46.26
CA ASP A 218 4.16 -19.83 -46.67
C ASP A 218 4.21 -20.85 -47.81
N VAL A 219 3.65 -22.03 -47.58
CA VAL A 219 3.38 -23.03 -48.62
C VAL A 219 1.96 -22.79 -49.13
N GLU A 220 1.82 -22.33 -50.36
CA GLU A 220 0.51 -22.23 -51.04
C GLU A 220 -0.13 -23.62 -51.16
N VAL A 221 -1.32 -23.78 -50.59
CA VAL A 221 -2.18 -24.96 -50.77
C VAL A 221 -3.36 -24.53 -51.63
N GLU A 222 -3.50 -25.11 -52.83
CA GLU A 222 -4.64 -24.87 -53.72
C GLU A 222 -5.95 -25.37 -53.09
N GLU A 223 -6.97 -24.51 -53.03
CA GLU A 223 -8.32 -24.85 -52.55
C GLU A 223 -9.14 -25.59 -53.63
N GLY A 224 -9.65 -26.77 -53.30
CA GLY A 224 -10.67 -27.50 -54.08
C GLY A 224 -12.10 -27.23 -53.57
N PRO A 225 -13.14 -27.23 -54.43
CA PRO A 225 -14.47 -26.72 -54.08
C PRO A 225 -15.33 -27.72 -53.29
N CYS A 226 -15.95 -27.25 -52.19
CA CYS A 226 -16.95 -27.98 -51.43
C CYS A 226 -18.27 -28.21 -52.22
N GLN A 227 -18.74 -29.46 -52.27
CA GLN A 227 -20.10 -29.81 -52.70
C GLN A 227 -21.11 -29.68 -51.54
N ARG A 228 -22.29 -29.15 -51.87
CA ARG A 228 -23.43 -28.92 -50.99
C ARG A 228 -24.28 -30.20 -50.92
N ILE A 229 -24.46 -30.77 -49.73
CA ILE A 229 -25.33 -31.94 -49.51
C ILE A 229 -26.76 -31.44 -49.28
N GLN A 230 -27.73 -32.01 -50.01
CA GLN A 230 -29.17 -31.93 -49.71
C GLN A 230 -29.56 -33.02 -48.70
#